data_AF-A0A3D2MY77-F1
#
_entry.id   AF-A0A3D2MY77-F1
#
_cell.length_a   1.000
_cell.length_b   1.000
_cell.length_c   1.000
_cell.angle_alpha   90.00
_cell.angle_beta   90.00
_cell.angle_gamma   90.00
#
_symmetry.space_group_name_H-M   'P 1'
#
loop_
_entity.id
_entity.type
_entity.pdbx_description
1 polymer ?
#
loop_
_entity_poly.entity_id
_entity_poly.type
_entity_poly.pdbx_seq_one_letter_code
_entity_poly.pdbx_strand_id
1 'polypeptide(L)'
;MVKSTCHWLVIIATPPYTHALDSDPAIDLILAVGAFGQTATVVFVGNGLNYLSADVTVPEGHSDTRKLLKTLPLFDIEYIYALTD
;
A
#
# COMPACT_ATOMS: atom_id res chain seq x y z
N MET A 1 26.37 14.65 -5.04
CA MET A 1 25.61 14.19 -3.87
C MET A 1 25.36 12.69 -4.03
N VAL A 2 25.83 11.86 -3.11
CA VAL A 2 25.42 10.45 -3.07
C VAL A 2 24.02 10.42 -2.44
N LYS A 3 23.02 10.01 -3.22
CA LYS A 3 21.65 9.82 -2.72
C LYS A 3 21.70 8.60 -1.80
N SER A 4 21.52 8.77 -0.49
CA SER A 4 21.39 7.62 0.42
C SER A 4 20.05 6.94 0.10
N THR A 5 20.13 5.71 -0.39
CA THR A 5 18.96 4.87 -0.67
C THR A 5 18.67 4.01 0.55
N CYS A 6 17.45 4.15 1.06
CA CYS A 6 16.89 3.34 2.14
C CYS A 6 15.79 2.45 1.54
N HIS A 7 15.84 1.16 1.85
CA HIS A 7 14.77 0.23 1.48
C HIS A 7 13.81 0.08 2.65
N TRP A 8 12.54 0.35 2.42
CA TRP A 8 11.50 0.32 3.44
C TRP A 8 10.84 -1.05 3.51
N LEU A 9 10.49 -1.48 4.73
CA LEU A 9 9.56 -2.58 4.94
C LEU A 9 8.24 -1.99 5.46
N VAL A 10 7.18 -2.17 4.68
CA VAL A 10 5.83 -1.72 5.03
C VAL A 10 4.96 -2.94 5.30
N ILE A 11 4.52 -3.11 6.54
CA ILE A 11 3.63 -4.20 6.95
C ILE A 11 2.22 -3.65 7.12
N ILE A 12 1.29 -4.15 6.34
CA ILE A 12 -0.13 -3.77 6.40
C ILE A 12 -0.89 -4.91 7.07
N ALA A 13 -1.33 -4.68 8.30
CA ALA A 13 -2.00 -5.68 9.14
C ALA A 13 -3.49 -5.36 9.42
N THR A 14 -3.94 -4.16 9.07
CA THR A 14 -5.30 -3.68 9.27
C THR A 14 -6.07 -3.67 7.95
N PRO A 15 -7.40 -3.84 7.95
CA PRO A 15 -8.19 -3.79 6.72
C PRO A 15 -8.29 -2.37 6.15
N PRO A 16 -8.54 -2.21 4.84
CA PRO A 16 -8.72 -0.90 4.22
C PRO A 16 -9.99 -0.23 4.78
N TYR A 17 -10.09 1.10 4.62
CA TYR A 17 -11.30 1.88 4.92
C TYR A 17 -11.72 1.97 6.40
N THR A 18 -10.86 1.61 7.34
CA THR A 18 -11.19 1.63 8.79
C THR A 18 -10.66 2.85 9.54
N HIS A 19 -9.89 3.70 8.88
CA HIS A 19 -9.14 4.79 9.51
C HIS A 19 -9.90 6.12 9.62
N ALA A 20 -11.13 6.24 9.13
CA ALA A 20 -11.92 7.48 9.12
C ALA A 20 -11.16 8.71 8.55
N LEU A 21 -10.25 8.46 7.60
CA LEU A 21 -9.49 9.47 6.87
C LEU A 21 -9.96 9.51 5.41
N ASP A 22 -9.81 10.66 4.77
CA ASP A 22 -10.19 10.89 3.36
C ASP A 22 -9.35 10.06 2.37
N SER A 23 -8.16 9.64 2.77
CA SER A 23 -7.25 8.78 2.01
C SER A 23 -6.75 7.60 2.83
N ASP A 24 -6.22 6.59 2.14
CA ASP A 24 -5.66 5.41 2.76
C ASP A 24 -4.20 5.67 3.17
N PRO A 25 -3.87 5.72 4.48
CA PRO A 25 -2.55 6.14 4.94
C PRO A 25 -1.45 5.13 4.58
N ALA A 26 -1.79 3.85 4.40
CA ALA A 26 -0.81 2.84 4.01
C ALA A 26 -0.42 3.05 2.54
N ILE A 27 -1.39 3.30 1.66
CA ILE A 27 -1.15 3.60 0.25
C ILE A 27 -0.41 4.93 0.09
N ASP A 28 -0.81 5.97 0.82
CA ASP A 28 -0.15 7.28 0.77
C ASP A 28 1.34 7.19 1.15
N LEU A 29 1.67 6.41 2.19
CA LEU A 29 3.05 6.16 2.59
C LEU A 29 3.83 5.46 1.47
N ILE A 30 3.27 4.41 0.87
CA ILE A 30 3.94 3.64 -0.19
C ILE A 30 4.20 4.53 -1.42
N LEU A 31 3.21 5.31 -1.84
CA LEU A 31 3.35 6.26 -2.95
C LEU A 31 4.40 7.32 -2.64
N ALA A 32 4.42 7.86 -1.42
CA ALA A 32 5.42 8.82 -1.00
C ALA A 32 6.84 8.22 -1.06
N VAL A 33 7.04 6.99 -0.56
CA VAL A 33 8.34 6.28 -0.63
C VAL A 33 8.85 6.24 -2.07
N GLY A 34 8.01 5.81 -3.02
CA GLY A 34 8.36 5.80 -4.45
C GLY A 34 8.65 7.20 -5.01
N ALA A 35 7.82 8.20 -4.68
CA ALA A 35 7.98 9.57 -5.14
C ALA A 35 9.30 10.22 -4.67
N PHE A 36 9.83 9.84 -3.50
CA PHE A 36 11.14 10.28 -3.02
C PHE A 36 12.32 9.49 -3.61
N GLY A 37 12.06 8.55 -4.53
CA GLY A 37 13.04 7.67 -5.14
C GLY A 37 13.67 6.69 -4.14
N GLN A 38 12.88 6.29 -3.14
CA GLN A 38 13.18 5.19 -2.23
C GLN A 38 12.45 3.94 -2.72
N THR A 39 12.82 2.77 -2.21
CA THR A 39 12.16 1.51 -2.56
C THR A 39 11.45 0.92 -1.35
N ALA A 40 10.43 0.11 -1.57
CA ALA A 40 9.72 -0.60 -0.50
C ALA A 40 9.48 -2.07 -0.83
N THR A 41 9.53 -2.90 0.21
CA THR A 41 8.83 -4.17 0.29
C THR A 41 7.53 -3.96 1.06
N VAL A 42 6.40 -4.25 0.43
CA VAL A 42 5.06 -4.17 1.02
C VAL A 42 4.58 -5.57 1.32
N VAL A 43 4.18 -5.83 2.57
CA VAL A 43 3.68 -7.13 3.00
C VAL A 43 2.29 -6.96 3.62
N PHE A 44 1.29 -7.59 3.01
CA PHE A 44 -0.05 -7.71 3.57
C PHE A 44 -0.12 -8.94 4.49
N VAL A 45 -0.58 -8.75 5.73
CA VAL A 45 -0.67 -9.81 6.74
C VAL A 45 -2.03 -9.75 7.45
N GLY A 46 -2.54 -10.90 7.91
CA GLY A 46 -3.79 -10.96 8.69
C GLY A 46 -4.94 -10.20 8.01
N ASN A 47 -5.58 -9.27 8.72
CA ASN A 47 -6.68 -8.46 8.19
C ASN A 47 -6.26 -7.49 7.06
N GLY A 48 -4.96 -7.23 6.90
CA GLY A 48 -4.43 -6.47 5.77
C GLY A 48 -4.61 -7.18 4.43
N LEU A 49 -4.80 -8.51 4.41
CA LEU A 49 -5.11 -9.24 3.18
C LEU A 49 -6.42 -8.76 2.52
N ASN A 50 -7.30 -8.08 3.26
CA ASN A 50 -8.54 -7.51 2.72
C ASN A 50 -8.31 -6.44 1.66
N TYR A 51 -7.13 -5.81 1.61
CA TYR A 51 -6.74 -4.92 0.50
C TYR A 51 -6.69 -5.64 -0.85
N LEU A 52 -6.40 -6.95 -0.83
CA LEU A 52 -6.26 -7.78 -2.03
C LEU A 52 -7.57 -8.49 -2.40
N SER A 53 -8.61 -8.36 -1.57
CA SER A 53 -9.88 -9.05 -1.78
C SER A 53 -10.67 -8.46 -2.95
N ALA A 54 -11.20 -9.34 -3.80
CA ALA A 54 -12.14 -8.95 -4.86
C ALA A 54 -13.48 -8.45 -4.28
N ASP A 55 -13.83 -8.90 -3.08
CA ASP A 55 -15.12 -8.64 -2.43
C ASP A 55 -15.10 -7.40 -1.52
N VAL A 56 -13.98 -6.67 -1.47
CA VAL A 56 -13.91 -5.43 -0.69
C VAL A 56 -14.92 -4.41 -1.23
N THR A 57 -15.78 -3.93 -0.33
CA THR A 57 -16.76 -2.89 -0.65
C THR A 57 -16.11 -1.53 -0.45
N VAL A 58 -16.09 -0.70 -1.51
CA VAL A 58 -15.59 0.66 -1.45
C VAL A 58 -16.67 1.54 -0.81
N PRO A 59 -16.41 2.18 0.35
CA PRO A 59 -17.38 3.09 0.94
C PRO A 59 -17.62 4.31 0.03
N GLU A 60 -18.79 4.93 0.18
CA GLU A 60 -19.11 6.16 -0.55
C GLU A 60 -18.06 7.25 -0.28
N GLY A 61 -17.69 7.99 -1.33
CA GLY A 61 -16.68 9.05 -1.25
C GLY A 61 -15.23 8.58 -1.19
N HIS A 62 -14.95 7.28 -1.09
CA HIS A 62 -13.58 6.75 -1.00
C HIS A 62 -13.06 6.27 -2.36
N SER A 63 -11.74 6.39 -2.54
CA SER A 63 -11.06 5.80 -3.70
C SER A 63 -11.01 4.27 -3.60
N ASP A 64 -11.09 3.60 -4.74
CA ASP A 64 -10.90 2.14 -4.81
C ASP A 64 -9.42 1.80 -4.61
N THR A 65 -9.07 1.29 -3.43
CA THR A 65 -7.69 0.99 -3.04
C THR A 65 -7.04 -0.02 -3.97
N ARG A 66 -7.82 -0.94 -4.57
CA ARG A 66 -7.31 -1.93 -5.53
C ARG A 66 -6.78 -1.27 -6.80
N LYS A 67 -7.40 -0.17 -7.24
CA LYS A 67 -6.92 0.60 -8.39
C LYS A 67 -5.60 1.28 -8.05
N LEU A 68 -5.49 1.84 -6.86
CA LEU A 68 -4.26 2.47 -6.39
C LEU A 68 -3.12 1.45 -6.26
N LEU A 69 -3.38 0.26 -5.71
CA LEU A 69 -2.40 -0.83 -5.64
C LEU A 69 -1.86 -1.22 -7.01
N LYS A 70 -2.71 -1.23 -8.05
CA LYS A 70 -2.27 -1.49 -9.43
C LYS A 70 -1.38 -0.40 -10.03
N THR A 71 -1.39 0.81 -9.46
CA THR A 71 -0.51 1.89 -9.89
C THR A 71 0.86 1.87 -9.22
N LEU A 72 1.06 1.07 -8.15
CA LEU A 72 2.32 1.02 -7.40
C LEU A 72 3.57 0.74 -8.27
N PRO A 73 3.54 -0.14 -9.29
CA PRO A 73 4.69 -0.33 -10.18
C PRO A 73 5.10 0.94 -10.96
N LEU A 74 4.19 1.92 -11.14
CA LEU A 74 4.52 3.20 -11.77
C LEU A 74 5.39 4.10 -10.87
N PHE A 75 5.53 3.74 -9.60
CA PHE A 75 6.32 4.45 -8.58
C PHE A 75 7.52 3.62 -8.10
N ASP A 76 8.01 2.68 -8.92
CA ASP A 76 9.12 1.76 -8.59
C ASP A 76 8.88 0.91 -7.32
N ILE A 77 7.61 0.70 -6.96
CA ILE A 77 7.20 -0.20 -5.87
C ILE A 77 6.81 -1.55 -6.46
N GLU A 78 7.78 -2.47 -6.50
CA GLU A 78 7.64 -3.77 -7.17
C GLU A 78 7.47 -4.95 -6.20
N TYR A 79 8.02 -4.84 -4.99
CA TYR A 79 8.05 -5.94 -4.02
C TYR A 79 6.78 -5.96 -3.17
N ILE A 80 5.73 -6.59 -3.69
CA ILE A 80 4.43 -6.70 -3.03
C ILE A 80 4.14 -8.16 -2.71
N TYR A 81 3.97 -8.47 -1.42
CA TYR A 81 3.76 -9.82 -0.91
C TYR A 81 2.50 -9.93 -0.06
N ALA A 82 1.92 -11.11 -0.04
CA ALA A 82 0.87 -11.51 0.88
C ALA A 82 1.40 -12.65 1.75
N LEU A 83 1.29 -12.51 3.08
CA LEU A 83 1.57 -13.60 4.00
C LEU A 83 0.28 -14.36 4.25
N THR A 84 0.13 -15.48 3.54
CA THR A 84 -0.98 -16.42 3.69
C THR A 84 -0.49 -17.66 4.44
N ASP A 85 -1.34 -18.22 5.29
CA ASP A 85 -1.07 -19.50 5.97
C ASP A 85 -1.12 -20.70 5.00
#